data_AF-A0A7C8INJ2-F1
#
_entry.id   AF-A0A7C8INJ2-F1
#
_cell.length_a   1.000
_cell.length_b   1.000
_cell.length_c   1.000
_cell.angle_alpha   90.00
_cell.angle_beta   90.00
_cell.angle_gamma   90.00
#
_symmetry.space_group_name_H-M   'P 1'
#
loop_
_entity.id
_entity.type
_entity.pdbx_description
1 polymer ?
#
loop_
_entity_poly.entity_id
_entity_poly.type
_entity_poly.pdbx_seq_one_letter_code
_entity_poly.pdbx_strand_id
1 'polypeptide(L)'
;MDSTLQAQFQRLELALSTLVDSIASYNPSPQAAVDLVAADDELSRGLDQLATHQANHARILALRAEADALEAQFKSSVSVLAGLRRELFETPATTFPDSSRLVPFEELLQYAKNISEYTIPPSYRERIPEFDSKVAKDKEGEEEKEKDSNLSIAPVVEILKDTADGEPELEPPKEISAEEAGWLKDLQDRQYSWYPWPVNDKIRKGSLMQIQRLRDMGTD
;
A
#
# COMPACT_ATOMS: atom_id res chain seq x y z
N MET A 1 26.07 6.48 -42.99
CA MET A 1 25.10 5.55 -43.62
C MET A 1 24.57 6.11 -44.93
N ASP A 2 24.17 7.39 -44.97
CA ASP A 2 23.64 7.95 -46.21
C ASP A 2 24.67 7.97 -47.36
N SER A 3 25.94 8.28 -47.07
CA SER A 3 27.02 8.23 -48.07
C SER A 3 27.34 6.82 -48.58
N THR A 4 27.22 5.80 -47.74
CA THR A 4 27.50 4.40 -48.10
C THR A 4 26.36 3.80 -48.91
N LEU A 5 25.11 4.09 -48.56
CA LEU A 5 23.95 3.72 -49.37
C LEU A 5 23.97 4.44 -50.72
N GLN A 6 24.27 5.74 -50.74
CA GLN A 6 24.37 6.49 -51.99
C GLN A 6 25.42 5.90 -52.94
N ALA A 7 26.57 5.47 -52.40
CA ALA A 7 27.60 4.80 -53.19
C ALA A 7 27.15 3.42 -53.71
N GLN A 8 26.41 2.65 -52.90
CA GLN A 8 25.84 1.36 -53.31
C GLN A 8 24.76 1.52 -54.40
N PHE A 9 23.87 2.52 -54.25
CA PHE A 9 22.88 2.87 -55.29
C PHE A 9 23.56 3.30 -56.59
N GLN A 10 24.57 4.17 -56.52
CA GLN A 10 25.34 4.56 -57.71
C GLN A 10 26.03 3.36 -58.37
N ARG A 11 26.53 2.41 -57.58
CA ARG A 11 27.14 1.18 -58.12
C ARG A 11 26.12 0.30 -58.83
N LEU A 12 24.91 0.17 -58.28
CA LEU A 12 23.82 -0.58 -58.91
C LEU A 12 23.35 0.10 -60.19
N GLU A 13 23.20 1.42 -60.19
CA GLU A 13 22.87 2.22 -61.38
C GLU A 13 23.90 2.06 -62.49
N LEU A 14 25.19 2.10 -62.14
CA LEU A 14 26.28 1.86 -63.07
C LEU A 14 26.23 0.43 -63.63
N ALA A 15 26.09 -0.60 -62.78
CA ALA A 15 26.00 -1.99 -63.23
C ALA A 15 24.77 -2.27 -64.10
N LEU A 16 23.65 -1.59 -63.84
CA LEU A 16 22.44 -1.68 -64.65
C LEU A 16 22.65 -1.01 -66.00
N SER A 17 23.24 0.18 -66.03
CA SER A 17 23.55 0.89 -67.28
C SER A 17 24.50 0.09 -68.18
N THR A 18 25.54 -0.55 -67.60
CA THR A 18 26.48 -1.37 -68.36
C THR A 18 25.83 -2.63 -68.91
N LEU A 19 24.91 -3.26 -68.16
CA LEU A 19 24.15 -4.40 -68.63
C LEU A 19 23.21 -4.02 -69.78
N VAL A 20 22.50 -2.91 -69.66
CA VAL A 20 21.61 -2.38 -70.72
C VAL A 20 22.41 -2.06 -71.98
N ASP A 21 23.58 -1.42 -71.85
CA ASP A 21 24.45 -1.11 -72.98
C ASP A 21 24.99 -2.39 -73.65
N SER A 22 25.30 -3.44 -72.88
CA SER A 22 25.74 -4.74 -73.42
C SER A 22 24.64 -5.44 -74.24
N ILE A 23 23.38 -5.32 -73.81
CA ILE A 23 22.22 -5.88 -74.52
C ILE A 23 21.90 -5.05 -75.76
N ALA A 24 21.93 -3.71 -75.64
CA ALA A 24 21.66 -2.80 -76.75
C ALA A 24 22.72 -2.89 -77.87
N SER A 25 23.97 -3.18 -77.51
CA SER A 25 25.08 -3.41 -78.46
C SER A 25 25.12 -4.85 -79.01
N TYR A 26 24.12 -5.69 -78.71
CA TYR A 26 24.03 -7.09 -79.12
C TYR A 26 25.24 -7.95 -78.70
N ASN A 27 25.94 -7.58 -77.64
CA ASN A 27 27.08 -8.30 -77.08
C ASN A 27 26.81 -8.61 -75.59
N PRO A 28 25.94 -9.59 -75.28
CA PRO A 28 25.53 -9.88 -73.91
C PRO A 28 26.73 -10.37 -73.09
N SER A 29 27.18 -9.57 -72.12
CA SER A 29 28.26 -9.96 -71.21
C SER A 29 27.68 -10.62 -69.95
N PRO A 30 27.95 -11.92 -69.69
CA PRO A 30 27.47 -12.58 -68.47
C PRO A 30 28.09 -11.97 -67.20
N GLN A 31 29.27 -11.37 -67.32
CA GLN A 31 29.95 -10.70 -66.21
C GLN A 31 29.16 -9.49 -65.69
N ALA A 32 28.56 -8.68 -66.57
CA ALA A 32 27.74 -7.54 -66.14
C ALA A 32 26.50 -7.97 -65.34
N ALA A 33 25.94 -9.15 -65.64
CA ALA A 33 24.83 -9.71 -64.88
C ALA A 33 25.27 -10.16 -63.47
N VAL A 34 26.45 -10.77 -63.35
CA VAL A 34 27.02 -11.15 -62.05
C VAL A 34 27.35 -9.91 -61.22
N ASP A 35 27.90 -8.86 -61.85
CA ASP A 35 28.24 -7.61 -61.16
C ASP A 35 26.99 -6.87 -60.67
N LEU A 36 25.88 -6.93 -61.41
CA LEU A 36 24.58 -6.40 -60.98
C LEU A 36 24.02 -7.16 -59.77
N VAL A 37 24.07 -8.49 -59.79
CA VAL A 37 23.63 -9.31 -58.64
C VAL A 37 24.48 -9.00 -57.40
N ALA A 38 25.79 -8.87 -57.56
CA ALA A 38 26.67 -8.51 -56.46
C ALA A 38 26.37 -7.10 -55.89
N ALA A 39 26.06 -6.13 -56.76
CA ALA A 39 25.66 -4.78 -56.33
C ALA A 39 24.31 -4.77 -55.60
N ASP A 40 23.36 -5.60 -56.04
CA ASP A 40 22.05 -5.77 -55.39
C ASP A 40 22.17 -6.43 -54.01
N ASP A 41 23.03 -7.44 -53.88
CA ASP A 41 23.36 -8.08 -52.59
C ASP A 41 24.02 -7.07 -51.62
N GLU A 42 24.92 -6.21 -52.13
CA GLU A 42 25.55 -5.14 -51.35
C GLU A 42 24.52 -4.10 -50.87
N LEU A 43 23.59 -3.70 -51.73
CA LEU A 43 22.51 -2.76 -51.40
C LEU A 43 21.56 -3.36 -50.36
N SER A 44 21.15 -4.61 -50.53
CA SER A 44 20.25 -5.32 -49.61
C SER A 44 20.85 -5.36 -48.20
N ARG A 45 22.14 -5.70 -48.08
CA ARG A 45 22.86 -5.64 -46.79
C ARG A 45 22.91 -4.22 -46.21
N GLY A 46 23.07 -3.21 -47.05
CA GLY A 46 23.05 -1.81 -46.62
C GLY A 46 21.70 -1.38 -46.05
N LEU A 47 20.61 -1.82 -46.68
CA LEU A 47 19.24 -1.57 -46.20
C LEU A 47 18.93 -2.29 -44.89
N ASP A 48 19.38 -3.55 -44.74
CA ASP A 48 19.26 -4.28 -43.47
C ASP A 48 20.00 -3.56 -42.33
N GLN A 49 21.21 -3.06 -42.61
CA GLN A 49 21.96 -2.24 -41.65
C GLN A 49 21.23 -0.95 -41.30
N LEU A 50 20.63 -0.26 -42.29
CA LEU A 50 19.83 0.93 -42.01
C LEU A 50 18.63 0.60 -41.11
N ALA A 51 17.90 -0.48 -41.41
CA ALA A 51 16.74 -0.90 -40.62
C ALA A 51 17.13 -1.21 -39.16
N THR A 52 18.24 -1.92 -38.95
CA THR A 52 18.75 -2.19 -37.59
C THR A 52 19.17 -0.90 -36.86
N HIS A 53 19.81 0.04 -37.56
CA HIS A 53 20.15 1.34 -36.97
C HIS A 53 18.92 2.17 -36.59
N GLN A 54 17.87 2.16 -37.42
CA GLN A 54 16.62 2.85 -37.11
C GLN A 54 15.92 2.22 -35.89
N ALA A 55 15.87 0.89 -35.82
CA ALA A 55 15.32 0.18 -34.67
C ALA A 55 16.11 0.48 -33.38
N ASN A 56 17.44 0.48 -33.46
CA ASN A 56 18.30 0.84 -32.33
C ASN A 56 18.12 2.29 -31.90
N HIS A 57 18.00 3.21 -32.86
CA HIS A 57 17.76 4.62 -32.56
C HIS A 57 16.41 4.82 -31.86
N ALA A 58 15.34 4.21 -32.35
CA ALA A 58 14.02 4.24 -31.70
C ALA A 58 14.09 3.70 -30.27
N ARG A 59 14.83 2.61 -30.04
CA ARG A 59 15.07 2.05 -28.71
C ARG A 59 15.84 3.01 -27.81
N ILE A 60 16.88 3.68 -28.31
CA ILE A 60 17.63 4.67 -27.54
C ILE A 60 16.74 5.85 -27.14
N LEU A 61 15.86 6.31 -28.03
CA LEU A 61 14.91 7.38 -27.70
C LEU A 61 13.91 6.94 -26.62
N ALA A 62 13.39 5.71 -26.70
CA ALA A 62 12.51 5.17 -25.67
C ALA A 62 13.22 5.09 -24.31
N LEU A 63 14.45 4.55 -24.27
CA LEU A 63 15.25 4.47 -23.05
C LEU A 63 15.57 5.85 -22.45
N ARG A 64 15.78 6.87 -23.29
CA ARG A 64 15.96 8.25 -22.81
C ARG A 64 14.68 8.80 -22.18
N ALA A 65 13.54 8.60 -22.83
CA ALA A 65 12.25 9.02 -22.28
C ALA A 65 11.94 8.31 -20.95
N GLU A 66 12.25 7.02 -20.84
CA GLU A 66 12.13 6.26 -19.59
C GLU A 66 13.05 6.79 -18.49
N ALA A 67 14.31 7.09 -18.81
CA ALA A 67 15.26 7.68 -17.87
C ALA A 67 14.79 9.06 -17.37
N ASP A 68 14.30 9.92 -18.27
CA ASP A 68 13.76 11.23 -17.91
C ASP A 68 12.51 11.11 -17.02
N ALA A 69 11.65 10.11 -17.27
CA ALA A 69 10.48 9.83 -16.44
C ALA A 69 10.87 9.35 -15.03
N LEU A 70 11.86 8.45 -14.92
CA LEU A 70 12.37 7.98 -13.63
C LEU A 70 13.04 9.10 -12.84
N GLU A 71 13.79 9.96 -13.50
CA GLU A 71 14.41 11.13 -12.87
C GLU A 71 13.36 12.12 -12.34
N ALA A 72 12.26 12.33 -13.07
CA ALA A 72 11.14 13.13 -12.61
C ALA A 72 10.46 12.52 -11.37
N GLN A 73 10.28 11.19 -11.36
CA GLN A 73 9.76 10.47 -10.18
C GLN A 73 10.69 10.62 -8.98
N PHE A 74 12.00 10.45 -9.16
CA PHE A 74 12.98 10.61 -8.09
C PHE A 74 12.97 12.04 -7.52
N LYS A 75 12.94 13.07 -8.37
CA LYS A 75 12.82 14.46 -7.93
C LYS A 75 11.55 14.70 -7.13
N SER A 76 10.43 14.11 -7.56
CA SER A 76 9.15 14.23 -6.85
C SER A 76 9.17 13.53 -5.48
N SER A 77 9.80 12.36 -5.36
CA SER A 77 9.87 11.66 -4.07
C SER A 77 10.79 12.38 -3.09
N VAL A 78 11.93 12.91 -3.56
CA VAL A 78 12.83 13.72 -2.74
C VAL A 78 12.16 15.02 -2.29
N SER A 79 11.39 15.69 -3.16
CA SER A 79 10.66 16.90 -2.77
C SER A 79 9.57 16.61 -1.74
N VAL A 80 8.83 15.50 -1.89
CA VAL A 80 7.85 15.03 -0.90
C VAL A 80 8.52 14.73 0.44
N LEU A 81 9.64 14.00 0.44
CA LEU A 81 10.39 13.71 1.68
C LEU A 81 10.91 14.99 2.36
N ALA A 82 11.39 15.95 1.58
CA ALA A 82 11.82 17.24 2.11
C ALA A 82 10.63 18.03 2.70
N GLY A 83 9.46 17.98 2.07
CA GLY A 83 8.21 18.53 2.57
C GLY A 83 7.78 17.89 3.89
N LEU A 84 7.69 16.55 3.93
CA LEU A 84 7.34 15.80 5.14
C LEU A 84 8.31 16.06 6.28
N ARG A 85 9.61 16.16 5.99
CA ARG A 85 10.60 16.55 6.98
C ARG A 85 10.28 17.92 7.56
N ARG A 86 9.99 18.91 6.71
CA ARG A 86 9.60 20.25 7.14
C ARG A 86 8.32 20.22 7.98
N GLU A 87 7.30 19.50 7.54
CA GLU A 87 6.04 19.34 8.28
C GLU A 87 6.26 18.72 9.66
N LEU A 88 7.06 17.67 9.78
CA LEU A 88 7.41 17.06 11.07
C LEU A 88 8.11 18.05 12.00
N PHE A 89 8.99 18.89 11.48
CA PHE A 89 9.62 19.96 12.29
C PHE A 89 8.65 21.08 12.65
N GLU A 90 7.64 21.35 11.82
CA GLU A 90 6.60 22.34 12.09
C GLU A 90 5.54 21.81 13.06
N THR A 91 5.32 20.49 13.15
CA THR A 91 4.40 19.93 14.15
C THR A 91 4.91 20.28 15.55
N PRO A 92 4.17 21.11 16.32
CA PRO A 92 4.60 21.47 17.66
C PRO A 92 4.54 20.20 18.52
N ALA A 93 5.70 19.75 19.00
CA ALA A 93 5.74 18.74 20.04
C ALA A 93 4.89 19.24 21.22
N THR A 94 4.04 18.38 21.77
CA THR A 94 3.16 18.75 22.89
C THR A 94 4.02 19.06 24.11
N THR A 95 4.36 20.34 24.28
CA THR A 95 5.04 20.83 25.47
C THR A 95 3.97 21.05 26.52
N PHE A 96 3.93 20.15 27.50
CA PHE A 96 3.09 20.36 28.67
C PHE A 96 3.64 21.59 29.42
N PRO A 97 2.80 22.58 29.75
CA PRO A 97 3.26 23.70 30.54
C PRO A 97 3.73 23.20 31.90
N ASP A 98 4.81 23.78 32.44
CA ASP A 98 5.33 23.44 33.79
C ASP A 98 4.27 23.64 34.89
N SER A 99 3.21 24.40 34.61
CA SER A 99 2.05 24.58 35.48
C SER A 99 1.03 23.44 35.41
N SER A 100 1.31 22.34 34.70
CA SER A 100 0.43 21.18 34.71
C SER A 100 0.35 20.60 36.12
N ARG A 101 -0.86 20.50 36.67
CA ARG A 101 -1.08 19.92 38.00
C ARG A 101 -0.78 18.43 37.90
N LEU A 102 0.27 17.98 38.57
CA LEU A 102 0.55 16.57 38.72
C LEU A 102 -0.63 15.91 39.46
N VAL A 103 -1.28 14.95 38.81
CA VAL A 103 -2.40 14.21 39.42
C VAL A 103 -1.81 13.03 40.19
N PRO A 104 -2.08 12.90 41.50
CA PRO A 104 -1.57 11.79 42.28
C PRO A 104 -2.20 10.47 41.82
N PHE A 105 -1.43 9.39 41.92
CA PHE A 105 -1.84 8.06 41.45
C PHE A 105 -3.12 7.55 42.10
N GLU A 106 -3.31 7.82 43.40
CA GLU A 106 -4.51 7.38 44.13
C GLU A 106 -5.78 8.05 43.60
N GLU A 107 -5.73 9.36 43.31
CA GLU A 107 -6.87 10.09 42.72
C GLU A 107 -7.17 9.57 41.31
N LEU A 108 -6.14 9.25 40.51
CA LEU A 108 -6.31 8.65 39.19
C LEU A 108 -6.98 7.28 39.27
N LEU A 109 -6.53 6.41 40.18
CA LEU A 109 -7.12 5.07 40.35
C LEU A 109 -8.56 5.14 40.88
N GLN A 110 -8.81 6.03 41.84
CA GLN A 110 -10.15 6.21 42.38
C GLN A 110 -11.10 6.77 41.31
N TYR A 111 -10.65 7.75 40.52
CA TYR A 111 -11.42 8.27 39.41
C TYR A 111 -11.66 7.20 38.34
N ALA A 112 -10.62 6.46 37.94
CA ALA A 112 -10.72 5.36 36.98
C ALA A 112 -11.72 4.28 37.44
N LYS A 113 -11.68 3.90 38.73
CA LYS A 113 -12.64 2.97 39.33
C LYS A 113 -14.07 3.49 39.30
N ASN A 114 -14.27 4.80 39.49
CA ASN A 114 -15.60 5.39 39.47
C ASN A 114 -16.19 5.52 38.05
N ILE A 115 -15.35 5.70 37.03
CA ILE A 115 -15.81 5.82 35.64
C ILE A 115 -15.92 4.48 34.91
N SER A 116 -15.18 3.45 35.33
CA SER A 116 -15.13 2.15 34.63
C SER A 116 -16.50 1.48 34.47
N GLU A 117 -17.39 1.65 35.47
CA GLU A 117 -18.76 1.13 35.43
C GLU A 117 -19.63 1.81 34.37
N TYR A 118 -19.29 3.05 33.97
CA TYR A 118 -20.10 3.88 33.08
C TYR A 118 -19.48 4.04 31.69
N THR A 119 -18.18 3.80 31.53
CA THR A 119 -17.47 3.95 30.24
C THR A 119 -17.62 2.74 29.32
N ILE A 120 -18.07 1.60 29.84
CA ILE A 120 -18.13 0.35 29.10
C ILE A 120 -19.59 -0.15 29.02
N PRO A 121 -20.11 -0.47 27.83
CA PRO A 121 -21.44 -1.03 27.72
C PRO A 121 -21.48 -2.43 28.37
N PRO A 122 -22.59 -2.83 29.01
CA PRO A 122 -22.70 -4.09 29.75
C PRO A 122 -22.52 -5.35 28.88
N SER A 123 -22.52 -5.21 27.55
CA SER A 123 -22.23 -6.27 26.59
C SER A 123 -20.75 -6.39 26.20
N TYR A 124 -19.89 -5.47 26.63
CA TYR A 124 -18.48 -5.48 26.27
C TYR A 124 -17.69 -6.40 27.18
N ARG A 125 -17.07 -7.42 26.58
CA ARG A 125 -16.12 -8.31 27.25
C ARG A 125 -14.73 -7.95 26.71
N GLU A 126 -13.86 -7.43 27.57
CA GLU A 126 -12.44 -7.38 27.23
C GLU A 126 -11.94 -8.80 27.02
N ARG A 127 -11.31 -9.05 25.87
CA ARG A 127 -10.66 -10.32 25.60
C ARG A 127 -9.47 -10.41 26.53
N ILE A 128 -9.59 -11.20 27.60
CA ILE A 128 -8.48 -11.47 28.52
C ILE A 128 -7.38 -12.11 27.66
N PRO A 129 -6.19 -11.51 27.55
CA PRO A 129 -5.05 -12.19 26.95
C PRO A 129 -4.77 -13.41 27.83
N GLU A 130 -4.89 -14.62 27.28
CA GLU A 130 -4.39 -15.82 27.95
C GLU A 130 -2.88 -15.64 28.13
N PHE A 131 -2.46 -15.24 29.32
CA PHE A 131 -1.07 -15.39 29.71
C PHE A 131 -0.85 -16.88 29.89
N ASP A 132 -0.23 -17.51 28.90
CA ASP A 132 0.10 -18.94 28.88
C ASP A 132 0.90 -19.32 30.14
N SER A 133 0.20 -19.74 31.20
CA SER A 133 0.78 -20.37 32.38
C SER A 133 1.16 -21.83 32.11
N LYS A 134 1.57 -22.13 30.87
CA LYS A 134 2.04 -23.45 30.41
C LYS A 134 3.52 -23.48 30.06
N VAL A 135 4.24 -22.36 30.21
CA VAL A 135 5.70 -22.31 29.95
C VAL A 135 6.54 -22.56 31.22
N ALA A 136 5.92 -22.61 32.41
CA ALA A 136 6.64 -22.66 33.69
C ALA A 136 6.84 -24.06 34.31
N LYS A 137 6.76 -25.16 33.54
CA LYS A 137 7.05 -26.51 34.08
C LYS A 137 8.18 -27.29 33.42
N ASP A 138 8.68 -26.85 32.26
CA ASP A 138 9.80 -27.50 31.58
C ASP A 138 10.85 -26.45 31.20
N LYS A 139 11.66 -26.01 32.18
CA LYS A 139 12.97 -25.34 31.97
C LYS A 139 13.61 -24.98 33.33
N GLU A 140 14.03 -26.01 34.07
CA GLU A 140 15.24 -25.89 34.89
C GLU A 140 16.42 -26.36 34.03
N GLY A 141 17.34 -25.46 33.70
CA GLY A 141 18.58 -25.79 33.00
C GLY A 141 19.09 -24.70 32.04
N GLU A 142 19.85 -23.75 32.60
CA GLU A 142 20.98 -23.02 31.99
C GLU A 142 20.73 -21.81 31.05
N GLU A 143 20.75 -20.62 31.68
CA GLU A 143 21.56 -19.40 31.44
C GLU A 143 21.99 -19.04 29.99
N GLU A 144 21.39 -18.00 29.40
CA GLU A 144 21.79 -16.56 29.38
C GLU A 144 22.70 -16.15 28.19
N LYS A 145 22.15 -15.34 27.27
CA LYS A 145 22.58 -13.94 27.02
C LYS A 145 21.72 -13.21 25.98
N GLU A 146 21.28 -12.01 26.40
CA GLU A 146 21.19 -10.71 25.69
C GLU A 146 21.22 -10.73 24.14
N LYS A 147 20.45 -9.95 23.37
CA LYS A 147 19.67 -8.73 23.57
C LYS A 147 18.92 -8.48 22.25
N ASP A 148 17.83 -7.72 22.32
CA ASP A 148 17.44 -6.65 21.39
C ASP A 148 15.95 -6.65 21.01
N SER A 149 15.30 -5.65 21.59
CA SER A 149 14.04 -5.04 21.19
C SER A 149 14.06 -4.63 19.73
N ASN A 150 13.01 -4.97 18.98
CA ASN A 150 12.32 -4.03 18.10
C ASN A 150 10.95 -4.57 17.69
N LEU A 151 9.92 -4.01 18.30
CA LEU A 151 8.54 -4.08 17.84
C LEU A 151 8.43 -3.33 16.51
N SER A 152 8.48 -4.07 15.41
CA SER A 152 8.08 -3.57 14.09
C SER A 152 6.61 -3.92 13.88
N ILE A 153 5.76 -2.90 13.85
CA ILE A 153 4.35 -2.98 13.46
C ILE A 153 4.27 -2.63 11.98
N ALA A 154 3.77 -3.57 11.17
CA ALA A 154 2.89 -3.42 9.98
C ALA A 154 3.09 -4.61 9.00
N PRO A 155 2.22 -4.80 7.99
CA PRO A 155 0.84 -5.25 8.06
C PRO A 155 0.69 -6.60 7.31
N VAL A 156 -0.21 -7.50 7.76
CA VAL A 156 -0.46 -8.77 7.05
C VAL A 156 -1.51 -8.55 5.95
N VAL A 157 -1.01 -8.28 4.75
CA VAL A 157 -1.71 -8.54 3.48
C VAL A 157 -1.20 -9.89 2.96
N GLU A 158 -2.16 -10.78 2.65
CA GLU A 158 -2.10 -11.96 1.77
C GLU A 158 -0.86 -12.86 1.78
N ILE A 159 -1.07 -14.15 2.11
CA ILE A 159 -0.38 -15.26 1.43
C ILE A 159 -1.39 -16.37 1.07
N LEU A 160 -1.81 -16.34 -0.21
CA LEU A 160 -1.88 -17.41 -1.24
C LEU A 160 -2.77 -18.66 -0.98
N LYS A 161 -3.82 -18.98 -1.79
CA LYS A 161 -3.84 -19.59 -3.16
C LYS A 161 -2.89 -20.79 -3.30
N ASP A 162 -3.27 -22.01 -3.70
CA ASP A 162 -4.39 -22.59 -4.49
C ASP A 162 -4.63 -24.03 -3.94
N THR A 163 -5.82 -24.66 -4.02
CA THR A 163 -6.32 -25.42 -5.20
C THR A 163 -7.81 -25.76 -5.06
N ALA A 164 -8.44 -25.97 -6.21
CA ALA A 164 -9.87 -26.02 -6.51
C ALA A 164 -10.69 -27.22 -5.97
N ASP A 165 -12.01 -26.96 -5.94
CA ASP A 165 -13.20 -27.83 -5.92
C ASP A 165 -13.59 -28.58 -4.63
N GLY A 166 -14.58 -28.01 -3.93
CA GLY A 166 -15.37 -28.62 -2.85
C GLY A 166 -16.09 -27.55 -2.03
N GLU A 167 -17.42 -27.66 -1.89
CA GLU A 167 -18.36 -26.69 -1.31
C GLU A 167 -17.96 -26.14 0.09
N PRO A 168 -18.30 -24.88 0.45
CA PRO A 168 -18.13 -24.40 1.82
C PRO A 168 -19.22 -25.00 2.72
N GLU A 169 -18.88 -26.05 3.46
CA GLU A 169 -19.68 -26.47 4.62
C GLU A 169 -19.64 -25.34 5.65
N LEU A 170 -20.78 -24.67 5.81
CA LEU A 170 -21.07 -23.77 6.92
C LEU A 170 -20.99 -24.57 8.22
N GLU A 171 -19.90 -24.38 8.97
CA GLU A 171 -19.85 -24.81 10.37
C GLU A 171 -21.06 -24.22 11.12
N PRO A 172 -21.86 -25.05 11.83
CA PRO A 172 -23.01 -24.55 12.57
C PRO A 172 -22.51 -23.61 13.70
N PRO A 173 -23.25 -22.54 14.00
CA PRO A 173 -22.87 -21.61 15.07
C PRO A 173 -22.73 -22.39 16.38
N LYS A 174 -21.57 -22.27 17.04
CA LYS A 174 -21.29 -22.84 18.37
C LYS A 174 -22.49 -22.57 19.28
N GLU A 175 -23.12 -23.64 19.73
CA GLU A 175 -24.31 -23.58 20.57
C GLU A 175 -23.99 -22.80 21.85
N ILE A 176 -24.74 -21.74 22.07
CA ILE A 176 -24.67 -20.86 23.24
C ILE A 176 -24.80 -21.76 24.48
N SER A 177 -23.82 -21.73 25.38
CA SER A 177 -23.87 -22.49 26.63
C SER A 177 -25.15 -22.12 27.41
N ALA A 178 -25.75 -23.09 28.11
CA ALA A 178 -26.97 -22.83 28.90
C ALA A 178 -26.79 -21.68 29.91
N GLU A 179 -25.57 -21.47 30.39
CA GLU A 179 -25.19 -20.36 31.27
C GLU A 179 -25.17 -19.01 30.52
N GLU A 180 -24.74 -19.00 29.26
CA GLU A 180 -24.70 -17.81 28.41
C GLU A 180 -26.10 -17.40 27.95
N ALA A 181 -26.97 -18.37 27.66
CA ALA A 181 -28.37 -18.12 27.33
C ALA A 181 -29.16 -17.58 28.55
N GLY A 182 -28.83 -18.05 29.75
CA GLY A 182 -29.37 -17.52 31.01
C GLY A 182 -28.95 -16.06 31.23
N TRP A 183 -27.68 -15.73 31.00
CA TRP A 183 -27.17 -14.36 31.10
C TRP A 183 -27.76 -13.43 30.03
N LEU A 184 -27.91 -13.90 28.79
CA LEU A 184 -28.51 -13.10 27.71
C LEU A 184 -29.96 -12.72 28.05
N LYS A 185 -30.71 -13.67 28.64
CA LYS A 185 -32.07 -13.42 29.15
C LYS A 185 -32.05 -12.44 30.31
N ASP A 186 -31.17 -12.61 31.28
CA ASP A 186 -31.00 -11.66 32.39
C ASP A 186 -30.67 -10.24 31.90
N LEU A 187 -29.91 -10.11 30.82
CA LEU A 187 -29.52 -8.83 30.23
C LEU A 187 -30.66 -8.21 29.41
N GLN A 188 -31.43 -9.04 28.72
CA GLN A 188 -32.66 -8.66 28.02
C GLN A 188 -33.77 -8.23 29.02
N ASP A 189 -33.91 -8.97 30.11
CA ASP A 189 -34.88 -8.74 31.18
C ASP A 189 -34.56 -7.47 31.98
N ARG A 190 -33.27 -7.16 32.15
CA ARG A 190 -32.85 -5.93 32.83
C ARG A 190 -32.97 -4.67 31.97
N GLN A 191 -33.27 -4.77 30.67
CA GLN A 191 -33.47 -3.64 29.73
C GLN A 191 -32.50 -2.44 29.97
N TYR A 192 -31.24 -2.70 30.32
CA TYR A 192 -30.25 -1.63 30.49
C TYR A 192 -29.84 -1.13 29.11
N SER A 193 -30.60 -0.16 28.60
CA SER A 193 -30.15 0.66 27.47
C SER A 193 -29.00 1.51 27.99
N TRP A 194 -27.77 1.06 27.74
CA TRP A 194 -26.57 1.81 28.07
C TRP A 194 -26.47 3.02 27.14
N TYR A 195 -26.30 4.20 27.74
CA TYR A 195 -26.05 5.45 27.04
C TYR A 195 -24.78 6.08 27.63
N PRO A 196 -23.86 6.62 26.81
CA PRO A 196 -22.64 7.24 27.31
C PRO A 196 -22.87 8.61 27.96
N TRP A 197 -24.11 9.07 28.02
CA TRP A 197 -24.54 10.29 28.69
C TRP A 197 -25.75 10.00 29.61
N PRO A 198 -26.07 10.90 30.56
CA PRO A 198 -27.18 10.71 31.48
C PRO A 198 -28.53 10.53 30.78
N VAL A 199 -29.33 9.57 31.25
CA VAL A 199 -30.69 9.33 30.74
C VAL A 199 -31.63 10.49 31.06
N ASN A 200 -32.57 10.80 30.18
CA ASN A 200 -33.53 11.91 30.32
C ASN A 200 -34.29 11.88 31.66
N ASP A 201 -34.67 10.70 32.16
CA ASP A 201 -35.32 10.57 33.47
C ASP A 201 -34.41 10.97 34.63
N LYS A 202 -33.10 10.69 34.54
CA LYS A 202 -32.11 11.17 35.53
C LYS A 202 -31.95 12.69 35.44
N ILE A 203 -31.98 13.26 34.23
CA ILE A 203 -31.91 14.72 34.01
C ILE A 203 -33.14 15.39 34.63
N ARG A 204 -34.35 14.87 34.38
CA ARG A 204 -35.63 15.39 34.90
C ARG A 204 -35.73 15.33 36.42
N LYS A 205 -35.09 14.34 37.05
CA LYS A 205 -35.00 14.20 38.52
C LYS A 205 -33.85 15.02 39.13
N GLY A 206 -33.02 15.65 38.32
CA GLY A 206 -31.88 16.44 38.78
C GLY A 206 -32.32 17.66 39.58
N SER A 207 -31.48 18.08 40.54
CA SER A 207 -31.71 19.27 41.36
C SER A 207 -31.94 20.53 40.52
N LEU A 208 -31.23 20.66 39.39
CA LEU A 208 -31.40 21.77 38.46
C LEU A 208 -32.82 21.81 37.85
N MET A 209 -33.35 20.66 37.43
CA MET A 209 -34.72 20.57 36.89
C MET A 209 -35.77 20.84 37.96
N GLN A 210 -35.50 20.44 39.22
CA GLN A 210 -36.38 20.75 40.34
C GLN A 210 -36.41 22.25 40.64
N ILE A 211 -35.25 22.92 40.63
CA ILE A 211 -35.16 24.38 40.79
C ILE A 211 -35.90 25.09 39.65
N GLN A 212 -35.70 24.65 38.41
CA GLN A 212 -36.42 25.20 37.27
C GLN A 212 -37.93 25.04 37.43
N ARG A 213 -38.40 23.88 37.88
CA ARG A 213 -39.82 23.62 38.13
C ARG A 213 -40.39 24.51 39.23
N LEU A 214 -39.67 24.74 40.32
CA LEU A 214 -40.10 25.64 41.41
C LEU A 214 -40.21 27.09 40.92
N ARG A 215 -39.24 27.53 40.12
CA ARG A 215 -39.27 28.83 39.44
C ARG A 215 -40.47 28.96 38.50
N ASP A 216 -40.75 27.93 37.71
CA ASP A 216 -41.91 27.90 36.79
C ASP A 216 -43.25 27.89 37.54
N MET A 217 -43.28 27.36 38.77
CA MET A 217 -44.45 27.35 39.66
C MET A 217 -44.63 28.65 40.47
N GLY A 218 -43.69 29.61 40.37
CA GLY A 218 -43.76 30.90 41.06
C GLY A 218 -43.58 30.81 42.57
N THR A 219 -43.06 29.70 43.07
CA THR A 219 -42.64 29.52 44.46
C THR A 219 -41.12 29.64 44.52
N ASP A 220 -40.66 30.88 44.75
CA ASP A 220 -39.28 31.18 45.17
C ASP A 220 -39.13 31.01 46.69
#